data_AF-A0A914VDP0-F1
#
_entry.id   AF-A0A914VDP0-F1
#
_cell.length_a   1.000
_cell.length_b   1.000
_cell.length_c   1.000
_cell.angle_alpha   90.00
_cell.angle_beta   90.00
_cell.angle_gamma   90.00
#
_symmetry.space_group_name_H-M   'P 1'
#
loop_
_entity.id
_entity.type
_entity.pdbx_description
1 polymer ?
#
loop_
_entity_poly.entity_id
_entity_poly.type
_entity_poly.pdbx_seq_one_letter_code
_entity_poly.pdbx_strand_id
1 'polypeptide(L)'
;MAHVCRSAYDETLAHHHPWYVRKGVHVAVYALPHRKQLLIDLSGTTADKYDEVKADNTLVELVNGAEVVYDRIQKLYADKGILNLP
;
A
#
# COMPACT_ATOMS: atom_id res chain seq x y z
N MET A 1 11.43 -5.73 -0.35
CA MET A 1 10.39 -4.74 -0.72
C MET A 1 9.56 -5.21 -1.89
N ALA A 2 10.16 -5.52 -3.05
CA ALA A 2 9.44 -6.05 -4.20
C ALA A 2 8.52 -7.25 -3.88
N HIS A 3 9.00 -8.23 -3.10
CA HIS A 3 8.17 -9.35 -2.67
C HIS A 3 6.95 -8.93 -1.85
N VAL A 4 7.14 -8.07 -0.83
CA VAL A 4 6.05 -7.61 0.05
C VAL A 4 4.99 -6.85 -0.73
N CYS A 5 5.39 -5.94 -1.63
CA CYS A 5 4.46 -5.20 -2.47
C CYS A 5 3.70 -6.13 -3.44
N ARG A 6 4.39 -7.10 -4.05
CA ARG A 6 3.74 -8.09 -4.92
C ARG A 6 2.70 -8.92 -4.17
N SER A 7 3.04 -9.46 -3.00
CA SER A 7 2.11 -10.25 -2.19
C SER A 7 0.89 -9.43 -1.78
N ALA A 8 1.09 -8.22 -1.25
CA ALA A 8 -0.02 -7.35 -0.87
C ALA A 8 -0.94 -7.00 -2.06
N TYR A 9 -0.38 -6.76 -3.25
CA TYR A 9 -1.14 -6.53 -4.47
C TYR A 9 -1.93 -7.77 -4.90
N ASP A 10 -1.29 -8.94 -4.92
CA ASP A 10 -1.88 -10.20 -5.35
C ASP A 10 -3.03 -10.64 -4.43
N GLU A 11 -2.97 -10.33 -3.14
CA GLU A 11 -4.02 -10.62 -2.14
C GLU A 11 -5.19 -9.62 -2.16
N THR A 12 -5.04 -8.45 -2.80
CA THR A 12 -6.03 -7.37 -2.76
C THR A 12 -6.47 -6.93 -4.17
N LEU A 13 -5.82 -5.92 -4.74
CA LEU A 13 -6.21 -5.26 -6.00
C LEU A 13 -6.15 -6.19 -7.22
N ALA A 14 -5.33 -7.25 -7.18
CA ALA A 14 -5.23 -8.18 -8.30
C ALA A 14 -6.56 -8.87 -8.63
N HIS A 15 -7.48 -8.99 -7.67
CA HIS A 15 -8.82 -9.55 -7.90
C HIS A 15 -9.70 -8.66 -8.80
N HIS A 16 -9.36 -7.38 -8.92
CA HIS A 16 -10.13 -6.39 -9.69
C HIS A 16 -9.46 -6.00 -11.02
N HIS A 17 -8.27 -6.53 -11.30
CA HIS A 17 -7.50 -6.18 -12.49
C HIS A 17 -7.42 -7.32 -13.52
N PRO A 18 -7.55 -7.02 -14.82
CA PRO A 18 -7.35 -8.01 -15.87
C PRO A 18 -5.88 -8.48 -15.92
N TRP A 19 -5.65 -9.63 -16.54
CA TRP A 19 -4.34 -10.28 -16.61
C TRP A 19 -3.19 -9.35 -17.04
N TYR A 20 -3.39 -8.52 -18.07
CA TYR A 20 -2.33 -7.65 -18.58
C TYR A 20 -1.95 -6.53 -17.60
N VAL A 21 -2.92 -5.98 -16.86
CA VAL A 21 -2.65 -5.00 -15.79
C VAL A 21 -1.84 -5.65 -14.67
N ARG A 22 -2.20 -6.88 -14.25
CA ARG A 22 -1.43 -7.62 -13.24
C ARG A 22 0.03 -7.83 -13.67
N LYS A 23 0.27 -8.16 -14.94
CA LYS A 23 1.64 -8.27 -15.48
C LYS A 23 2.39 -6.94 -15.47
N GLY A 24 1.72 -5.84 -15.82
CA GLY A 24 2.29 -4.50 -15.70
C GLY A 24 2.71 -4.16 -14.26
N VAL A 25 1.85 -4.43 -13.28
CA VAL A 25 2.16 -4.22 -11.86
C VAL A 25 3.34 -5.08 -11.42
N HIS A 26 3.38 -6.36 -11.80
CA HIS A 26 4.50 -7.25 -11.46
C HIS A 26 5.86 -6.74 -11.99
N VAL A 27 5.87 -6.03 -13.12
CA VAL A 27 7.05 -5.35 -13.66
C VAL A 27 7.35 -4.07 -12.87
N ALA A 28 6.34 -3.22 -12.63
CA ALA A 28 6.50 -1.95 -11.90
C ALA A 28 7.08 -2.15 -10.49
N VAL A 29 6.75 -3.26 -9.83
CA VAL A 29 7.27 -3.61 -8.50
C VAL A 29 8.81 -3.77 -8.47
N TYR A 30 9.46 -4.07 -9.60
CA TYR A 30 10.93 -4.09 -9.68
C TYR A 30 11.56 -2.69 -9.69
N ALA A 31 10.80 -1.65 -10.02
CA ALA A 31 11.25 -0.26 -9.97
C ALA A 31 11.18 0.34 -8.56
N LEU A 32 10.65 -0.40 -7.57
CA LEU A 32 10.58 0.09 -6.19
C LEU A 32 11.99 0.19 -5.58
N PRO A 33 12.28 1.26 -4.82
CA PRO A 33 13.54 1.40 -4.12
C PRO A 33 13.69 0.39 -2.96
N HIS A 34 14.89 0.31 -2.41
CA HIS A 34 15.14 -0.44 -1.17
C HIS A 34 14.34 0.16 0.01
N ARG A 35 14.03 -0.67 1.02
CA ARG A 35 13.18 -0.28 2.17
C ARG A 35 13.59 1.04 2.79
N LYS A 36 14.87 1.15 3.14
CA LYS A 36 15.41 2.33 3.81
C LYS A 36 15.23 3.58 2.95
N GLN A 37 15.54 3.50 1.66
CA GLN A 37 15.37 4.62 0.75
C GLN A 37 13.90 5.01 0.61
N LEU A 38 13.01 4.02 0.46
CA LEU A 38 11.57 4.27 0.40
C LEU A 38 11.06 5.02 1.64
N LEU A 39 11.49 4.61 2.84
CA LEU A 39 11.06 5.27 4.08
C LEU A 39 11.66 6.66 4.25
N ILE A 40 12.91 6.88 3.82
CA ILE A 40 13.50 8.22 3.76
C ILE A 40 12.65 9.11 2.84
N ASP A 41 12.34 8.63 1.63
CA ASP A 41 11.54 9.37 0.65
C ASP A 41 10.13 9.69 1.18
N LEU A 42 9.47 8.73 1.83
CA LEU A 42 8.14 8.90 2.41
C LEU A 42 8.11 9.80 3.64
N SER A 43 9.18 9.81 4.44
CA SER A 43 9.29 10.65 5.63
C SER A 43 9.44 12.14 5.31
N GLY A 44 9.78 12.49 4.06
CA GLY A 44 10.13 13.85 3.66
C GLY A 44 11.39 14.38 4.36
N THR A 45 12.24 13.49 4.88
CA THR A 45 13.49 13.84 5.55
C THR A 45 14.70 13.52 4.67
N THR A 46 15.84 14.12 5.01
CA THR A 46 17.13 13.79 4.41
C THR A 46 17.75 12.59 5.12
N ALA A 47 18.65 11.85 4.45
CA ALA A 47 19.23 10.62 4.99
C ALA A 47 19.98 10.81 6.33
N ASP A 48 20.51 12.01 6.60
CA ASP A 48 21.16 12.40 7.86
C ASP A 48 20.18 12.62 9.02
N LYS A 49 18.91 12.85 8.73
CA LYS A 49 17.84 13.09 9.72
C LYS A 49 16.87 11.91 9.85
N TYR A 50 17.14 10.83 9.14
CA TYR A 50 16.31 9.65 9.13
C TYR A 50 16.42 8.89 10.46
N ASP A 51 15.27 8.70 11.10
CA ASP A 51 15.10 7.87 12.29
C ASP A 51 14.19 6.69 11.93
N GLU A 52 14.77 5.50 11.89
CA GLU A 52 14.07 4.27 11.51
C GLU A 52 12.96 3.91 12.50
N VAL A 53 13.19 4.10 13.81
CA VAL A 53 12.19 3.78 14.84
C VAL A 53 11.00 4.72 14.72
N LYS A 54 11.27 6.01 14.51
CA LYS A 54 10.21 6.99 14.28
C LYS A 54 9.44 6.68 12.99
N ALA A 55 10.13 6.37 11.90
CA ALA A 55 9.50 6.03 10.62
C ALA A 55 8.58 4.80 10.77
N ASP A 56 9.03 3.76 11.47
CA ASP A 56 8.24 2.56 11.71
C ASP A 56 7.00 2.85 12.57
N ASN A 57 7.14 3.62 13.66
CA ASN A 57 6.03 4.01 14.51
C ASN A 57 4.99 4.84 13.72
N THR A 58 5.45 5.81 12.92
CA THR A 58 4.56 6.60 12.06
C THR A 58 3.85 5.72 11.02
N LEU A 59 4.53 4.71 10.48
CA LEU A 59 3.91 3.77 9.53
C LEU A 59 2.79 2.96 10.20
N VAL A 60 2.99 2.51 11.43
CA VAL A 60 1.97 1.80 12.22
C VAL A 60 0.76 2.70 12.49
N GLU A 61 0.99 3.94 12.93
CA GLU A 61 -0.08 4.93 13.13
C GLU A 61 -0.88 5.20 11.85
N LEU A 62 -0.18 5.33 10.71
CA LEU A 62 -0.80 5.50 9.40
C LEU A 62 -1.68 4.32 9.02
N VAL A 63 -1.18 3.09 9.15
CA VAL A 63 -1.92 1.87 8.80
C VAL A 63 -3.16 1.73 9.67
N ASN A 64 -3.04 1.94 10.99
CA ASN A 64 -4.18 1.90 11.90
C ASN A 64 -5.25 2.94 11.54
N GLY A 65 -4.83 4.16 11.18
CA GLY A 65 -5.75 5.19 10.72
C GLY A 65 -6.44 4.83 9.40
N ALA A 66 -5.69 4.30 8.44
CA ALA A 66 -6.21 3.90 7.13
C ALA A 66 -7.19 2.72 7.24
N GLU A 67 -6.92 1.74 8.10
CA GLU A 67 -7.79 0.58 8.34
C GLU A 67 -9.17 1.01 8.84
N VAL A 68 -9.24 1.91 9.82
CA VAL A 68 -10.53 2.44 10.33
C VAL A 68 -11.35 3.11 9.22
N VAL A 69 -10.68 3.86 8.33
CA VAL A 69 -11.36 4.52 7.22
C VAL A 69 -11.82 3.49 6.18
N TYR A 70 -10.95 2.55 5.82
CA TYR A 70 -11.27 1.47 4.89
C TYR A 70 -12.48 0.66 5.37
N ASP A 71 -12.49 0.18 6.61
CA ASP A 71 -13.56 -0.65 7.16
C ASP A 71 -14.92 0.06 7.13
N ARG A 72 -14.93 1.35 7.46
CA ARG A 72 -16.16 2.18 7.41
C ARG A 72 -16.69 2.30 5.99
N ILE A 73 -15.82 2.56 5.02
CA ILE A 73 -16.22 2.73 3.61
C ILE A 73 -16.64 1.38 3.01
N GLN A 74 -15.87 0.32 3.26
CA GLN A 74 -16.14 -1.04 2.80
C GLN A 74 -17.50 -1.50 3.30
N LYS A 75 -17.79 -1.31 4.60
CA LYS A 75 -19.10 -1.62 5.17
C LYS A 75 -20.21 -0.79 4.54
N LEU A 76 -20.03 0.52 4.39
CA LEU A 76 -21.03 1.40 3.77
C LEU A 76 -21.36 0.96 2.34
N TYR A 77 -20.34 0.58 1.54
CA TYR A 77 -20.52 0.13 0.17
C TYR A 77 -21.19 -1.25 0.12
N ALA A 78 -20.83 -2.15 1.03
CA ALA A 78 -21.49 -3.45 1.19
C ALA A 78 -22.96 -3.30 1.56
N ASP A 79 -23.28 -2.48 2.57
CA ASP A 79 -24.65 -2.21 3.05
C ASP A 79 -25.52 -1.60 1.96
N LYS A 80 -24.93 -0.82 1.04
CA LYS A 80 -25.62 -0.21 -0.11
C LYS A 80 -25.61 -1.08 -1.37
N GLY A 81 -24.94 -2.24 -1.36
CA GLY A 81 -24.84 -3.13 -2.52
C GLY A 81 -24.04 -2.56 -3.70
N ILE A 82 -23.09 -1.66 -3.45
CA ILE A 82 -22.33 -0.91 -4.47
C ILE A 82 -20.83 -1.25 -4.49
N LEU A 83 -20.44 -2.45 -4.02
CA LEU A 83 -19.04 -2.90 -4.06
C LEU A 83 -18.51 -3.13 -5.48
N ASN A 84 -19.40 -3.37 -6.45
CA ASN A 84 -19.05 -3.75 -7.82
C ASN A 84 -19.62 -2.76 -8.84
N LEU A 85 -19.42 -1.46 -8.60
CA LEU A 85 -19.76 -0.45 -9.60
C LEU A 85 -18.94 -0.68 -10.88
N PRO A 86 -19.55 -0.55 -12.07
CA PRO A 86 -18.88 -0.77 -13.35
C PRO A 86 -17.87 0.33 -13.69
#